data_AF-A0A1G0WP62-F1
#
_entry.id   AF-A0A1G0WP62-F1
#
_cell.length_a   1.000
_cell.length_b   1.000
_cell.length_c   1.000
_cell.angle_alpha   90.00
_cell.angle_beta   90.00
_cell.angle_gamma   90.00
#
_symmetry.space_group_name_H-M   'P 1'
#
loop_
_entity.id
_entity.type
_entity.pdbx_description
1 polymer ?
#
loop_
_entity_poly.entity_id
_entity_poly.type
_entity_poly.pdbx_seq_one_letter_code
_entity_poly.pdbx_strand_id
1 'polypeptide(L)' 'MATFNEVLESVEELSLEEKNILVEILQKRLIEQRREQLFNEVTEAIEEYESGKLKPMTVDEIMKEIRS' A
#
# COMPACT_ATOMS: atom_id res chain seq x y z
N MET A 1 7.47 -11.83 17.74
CA MET A 1 7.27 -10.46 17.26
C MET A 1 6.89 -9.62 18.46
N ALA A 2 7.40 -8.40 18.56
CA ALA A 2 6.94 -7.46 19.59
C ALA A 2 5.48 -7.08 19.31
N THR A 3 4.67 -6.96 20.35
CA THR A 3 3.31 -6.44 20.26
C THR A 3 3.35 -4.94 19.97
N PHE A 4 2.25 -4.39 19.48
CA PHE A 4 2.15 -2.94 19.25
C PHE A 4 2.41 -2.14 20.53
N ASN A 5 1.91 -2.61 21.68
CA ASN A 5 2.13 -1.96 22.96
C ASN A 5 3.60 -1.99 23.40
N GLU A 6 4.29 -3.13 23.25
CA GLU A 6 5.73 -3.23 23.56
C GLU A 6 6.58 -2.27 22.71
N VAL A 7 6.20 -2.07 21.43
CA VAL A 7 6.85 -1.09 20.57
C VAL A 7 6.56 0.33 21.04
N LEU A 8 5.33 0.64 21.46
CA LEU A 8 4.97 1.97 21.96
C LEU A 8 5.76 2.32 23.23
N GLU A 9 5.83 1.39 24.18
CA GLU A 9 6.63 1.52 25.40
C GLU A 9 8.11 1.75 25.08
N SER A 10 8.67 1.00 24.13
CA SER A 10 10.07 1.19 23.68
C SER A 10 10.30 2.58 23.05
N VAL A 11 9.31 3.11 22.34
CA VAL A 11 9.38 4.48 21.80
C VAL A 11 9.32 5.51 22.93
N GLU A 12 8.57 5.26 24.01
CA GLU A 12 8.50 6.19 25.15
C GLU A 12 9.84 6.40 25.85
N GLU A 13 10.72 5.39 25.85
CA GLU A 13 12.07 5.46 26.42
C GLU A 13 13.03 6.36 25.63
N LEU A 14 12.72 6.68 24.36
CA LEU A 14 13.54 7.55 23.52
C LEU A 14 13.46 9.02 23.97
N SER A 15 14.57 9.74 23.78
CA SER A 15 14.59 11.20 23.91
C SER A 15 13.67 11.86 22.87
N LEU A 16 13.32 13.12 23.09
CA LEU A 16 12.48 13.87 22.16
C LEU A 16 13.11 13.96 20.77
N GLU A 17 14.43 14.10 20.69
CA GLU A 17 15.16 14.17 19.42
C GLU A 17 15.12 12.84 18.68
N GLU A 18 15.36 11.73 19.37
CA GLU A 18 15.27 10.38 18.80
C GLU A 18 13.84 10.05 18.34
N LYS A 19 12.82 10.48 19.09
CA LYS A 19 11.40 10.34 18.68
C LYS A 19 11.13 11.08 17.38
N ASN A 20 11.63 12.32 17.24
CA ASN A 20 11.46 13.09 16.00
C ASN A 20 12.16 12.43 14.81
N ILE A 21 13.38 11.93 15.00
CA ILE A 21 14.12 11.18 13.97
C ILE A 21 13.35 9.91 13.57
N LEU A 22 12.82 9.17 14.55
CA LEU A 22 12.04 7.95 14.31
C LEU A 22 10.80 8.26 13.46
N VAL A 23 10.07 9.34 13.79
CA VAL A 23 8.90 9.77 13.01
C VAL A 23 9.29 10.09 11.57
N GLU A 24 10.39 10.80 11.34
CA GLU A 24 10.85 11.15 9.99
C GLU A 24 11.19 9.88 9.17
N ILE A 25 11.89 8.93 9.79
CA ILE A 25 12.24 7.66 9.16
C ILE A 25 10.98 6.85 8.82
N LEU A 26 10.03 6.75 9.76
CA LEU A 26 8.79 6.00 9.55
C LEU A 26 7.94 6.62 8.44
N GLN A 27 7.83 7.94 8.38
CA GLN A 27 7.12 8.62 7.29
C GLN A 27 7.74 8.30 5.93
N LYS A 28 9.07 8.37 5.81
CA LYS A 28 9.77 8.01 4.56
C LYS A 28 9.50 6.57 4.16
N ARG A 29 9.59 5.63 5.11
CA ARG A 29 9.33 4.20 4.84
C ARG A 29 7.90 3.92 4.41
N LEU A 30 6.91 4.55 5.03
CA LEU A 30 5.50 4.41 4.67
C LEU A 30 5.23 4.93 3.25
N ILE A 31 5.86 6.04 2.87
CA ILE A 31 5.76 6.57 1.50
C ILE A 31 6.34 5.57 0.49
N GLU A 32 7.52 5.01 0.77
CA GLU A 32 8.13 4.03 -0.12
C GLU A 32 7.31 2.73 -0.24
N GLN A 33 6.77 2.22 0.87
CA GLN A 33 5.87 1.06 0.83
C GLN A 33 4.63 1.32 0.00
N ARG A 34 4.04 2.52 0.11
CA ARG A 34 2.89 2.90 -0.71
C ARG A 34 3.24 3.02 -2.19
N ARG A 35 4.44 3.53 -2.51
CA ARG A 35 4.94 3.59 -3.90
C ARG A 35 5.14 2.20 -4.48
N GLU A 36 5.68 1.27 -3.70
CA GLU A 36 5.86 -0.13 -4.10
C GLU A 36 4.51 -0.81 -4.35
N GLN A 37 3.52 -0.61 -3.47
CA GLN A 37 2.16 -1.11 -3.67
C GLN A 37 1.55 -0.57 -4.97
N LEU A 38 1.61 0.75 -5.19
CA LEU A 38 1.13 1.38 -6.42
C LEU A 38 1.85 0.86 -7.66
N PHE A 39 3.17 0.66 -7.57
CA PHE A 39 3.94 0.11 -8.68
C PHE A 39 3.48 -1.31 -9.04
N ASN A 40 3.25 -2.16 -8.04
CA ASN A 40 2.76 -3.51 -8.25
C ASN A 40 1.35 -3.52 -8.85
N GLU A 41 0.42 -2.72 -8.31
CA GLU A 41 -0.94 -2.58 -8.84
C GLU A 41 -0.95 -2.10 -10.30
N VAL A 42 -0.13 -1.10 -10.63
CA VAL A 42 -0.01 -0.58 -11.99
C VAL A 42 0.62 -1.60 -12.93
N THR A 43 1.64 -2.32 -12.47
CA THR A 43 2.30 -3.36 -13.26
C THR A 43 1.33 -4.49 -13.57
N GLU A 44 0.58 -4.97 -12.58
CA GLU A 44 -0.45 -5.99 -12.77
C GLU A 44 -1.53 -5.54 -13.77
N ALA A 45 -2.02 -4.30 -13.64
CA ALA A 45 -3.01 -3.75 -14.58
C ALA A 45 -2.48 -3.63 -16.01
N ILE A 46 -1.21 -3.23 -16.18
CA ILE A 46 -0.56 -3.16 -17.50
C ILE A 46 -0.37 -4.55 -18.08
N GLU A 47 0.14 -5.52 -17.30
CA GLU A 47 0.32 -6.90 -17.74
C GLU A 47 -1.01 -7.55 -18.14
N GLU A 48 -2.08 -7.30 -17.38
CA GLU A 48 -3.42 -7.79 -17.71
C GLU A 48 -3.91 -7.21 -19.05
N TYR A 49 -3.70 -5.91 -19.26
CA TYR A 49 -4.03 -5.22 -20.51
C TYR A 49 -3.21 -5.74 -21.70
N GLU A 50 -1.89 -5.85 -21.56
CA GLU A 50 -0.99 -6.35 -22.60
C GLU A 50 -1.20 -7.83 -22.90
N SER A 51 -1.65 -8.64 -21.93
CA SER A 51 -1.95 -10.06 -22.14
C SER A 51 -3.04 -10.29 -23.19
N GLY A 52 -3.77 -9.25 -23.59
CA GLY A 52 -4.82 -9.31 -24.62
C GLY A 52 -6.04 -10.13 -24.21
N LYS A 53 -6.11 -10.54 -22.94
CA LYS A 53 -7.22 -11.30 -22.36
C LYS A 53 -8.38 -10.43 -21.91
N LEU A 54 -8.16 -9.11 -21.82
CA LEU A 54 -9.22 -8.14 -21.54
C LEU A 54 -10.18 -8.10 -22.72
N LYS A 55 -11.45 -8.45 -22.47
CA LYS A 55 -12.51 -8.27 -23.46
C LYS A 55 -13.02 -6.84 -23.37
N PRO A 56 -13.12 -6.11 -24.51
CA PRO A 56 -13.81 -4.82 -24.50
C PRO A 56 -15.27 -5.08 -24.10
N MET A 57 -15.69 -4.45 -23.02
CA MET A 57 -17.05 -4.56 -22.47
C MET A 57 -17.62 -3.15 -22.29
N THR A 58 -18.91 -3.03 -22.54
CA THR A 58 -19.68 -1.83 -22.25
C THR A 58 -19.94 -1.69 -20.76
N VAL A 59 -20.21 -0.46 -20.31
CA VAL A 59 -20.56 -0.18 -18.90
C VAL A 59 -21.75 -1.03 -18.44
N ASP A 60 -22.75 -1.26 -19.30
CA ASP A 60 -23.92 -2.08 -18.99
C ASP A 60 -23.55 -3.57 -18.78
N GLU A 61 -22.60 -4.10 -19.54
CA GLU A 61 -22.11 -5.48 -19.39
C GLU A 61 -21.32 -5.66 -18.09
N ILE A 62 -20.47 -4.69 -17.74
CA ILE A 62 -19.71 -4.68 -16.47
C ILE A 62 -20.67 -4.62 -15.28
N MET A 63 -21.66 -3.73 -15.32
CA MET A 63 -22.66 -3.58 -14.25
C MET A 63 -23.53 -4.82 -14.06
N LYS A 64 -23.68 -5.65 -15.11
CA LYS A 64 -24.41 -6.91 -15.03
C LYS A 64 -23.60 -7.99 -14.32
N GLU A 65 -22.28 -8.06 -14.53
CA GLU A 65 -21.40 -9.00 -13.81
C GLU A 65 -21.22 -8.64 -12.33
N ILE A 66 -21.09 -7.36 -11.99
CA ILE A 66 -20.93 -6.93 -10.59
C ILE A 66 -22.17 -7.24 -9.73
N ARG A 67 -23.35 -7.32 -10.35
CA ARG A 67 -24.63 -7.52 -9.67
C ARG A 67 -25.09 -8.99 -9.62
N SER A 68 -24.36 -9.91 -10.24
CA SER A 68 -24.64 -11.36 -10.20
C SER A 68 -23.89 -12.06 -9.09
#